data_AF-A0A7I7JJM2-F1
#
_entry.id   AF-A0A7I7JJM2-F1
#
_cell.length_a   1.000
_cell.length_b   1.000
_cell.length_c   1.000
_cell.angle_alpha   90.00
_cell.angle_beta   90.00
_cell.angle_gamma   90.00
#
_symmetry.space_group_name_H-M   'P 1'
#
loop_
_entity.id
_entity.type
_entity.pdbx_description
1 polymer ?
#
loop_
_entity_poly.entity_id
_entity_poly.type
_entity_poly.pdbx_seq_one_letter_code
_entity_poly.pdbx_strand_id
1 'polypeptide(L)'
;MGSVEDRWYDITHAGPEAWLACAAWLAIGITVLALIYLNRQLQRNRRAAAEQTRPHVAMFMEPHAADWHVIELVVRNFGKTAAYDIGFSFAQPPTVARYETASDGYADVVALQLPEELTVLAPNQEWRTVWDSAIDRAELGEGIESRFTGTVSYYDTPEEPKGWFGRGKRTRYENKVTLDWGDLPPVRRVELMTTHDLAKREKQKLELLRSLLSYFHYASKETRPDVFRAEIERINGAAREIQDRLRGREQLDSAGNTDITVRLGDASAELGKHRH
;
A
#
# COMPACT_ATOMS: atom_id res chain seq x y z
N MET A 1 -67.31 57.48 -1.36
CA MET A 1 -67.13 56.27 -0.53
C MET A 1 -67.95 55.18 -1.18
N GLY A 2 -67.32 54.22 -1.84
CA GLY A 2 -67.98 53.18 -2.64
C GLY A 2 -66.93 52.34 -3.36
N SER A 3 -66.08 51.64 -2.60
CA SER A 3 -64.92 50.97 -3.22
C SER A 3 -64.57 49.60 -2.65
N VAL A 4 -65.44 49.01 -1.83
CA VAL A 4 -65.26 47.62 -1.36
C VAL A 4 -66.53 46.83 -1.60
N GLU A 5 -67.70 47.36 -1.25
CA GLU A 5 -68.99 46.68 -1.44
C GLU A 5 -69.35 46.44 -2.93
N ASP A 6 -69.08 47.40 -3.83
CA ASP A 6 -69.33 47.22 -5.27
C ASP A 6 -68.44 46.13 -5.90
N ARG A 7 -67.21 45.95 -5.41
CA ARG A 7 -66.33 44.87 -5.88
C ARG A 7 -66.77 43.49 -5.38
N TRP A 8 -67.46 43.42 -4.24
CA TRP A 8 -68.03 42.18 -3.73
C TRP A 8 -69.34 41.81 -4.44
N TYR A 9 -70.12 42.80 -4.89
CA TYR A 9 -71.35 42.58 -5.68
C TYR A 9 -71.08 42.08 -7.11
N ASP A 10 -69.96 42.48 -7.71
CA ASP A 10 -69.55 42.03 -9.05
C ASP A 10 -69.05 40.58 -9.06
N ILE A 11 -68.46 40.11 -7.95
CA ILE A 11 -67.98 38.72 -7.81
C ILE A 11 -69.15 37.74 -7.66
N THR A 12 -70.30 38.20 -7.14
CA THR A 12 -71.49 37.36 -6.94
C THR A 12 -72.42 37.32 -8.16
N HIS A 13 -72.29 38.24 -9.12
CA HIS A 13 -73.00 38.24 -10.41
C HIS A 13 -72.17 37.71 -11.59
N ALA A 14 -70.93 37.30 -11.33
CA ALA A 14 -70.07 36.66 -12.32
C ALA A 14 -70.70 35.32 -12.75
N GLY A 15 -71.15 35.23 -14.00
CA GLY A 15 -71.78 34.03 -14.54
C GLY A 15 -70.90 32.77 -14.37
N PRO A 16 -71.48 31.55 -14.44
CA PRO A 16 -70.76 30.29 -14.24
C PRO A 16 -69.43 30.17 -15.01
N GLU A 17 -69.33 30.83 -16.17
CA GLU A 17 -68.13 30.89 -17.00
C GLU A 17 -66.93 31.61 -16.34
N ALA A 18 -67.17 32.66 -15.55
CA ALA A 18 -66.11 33.39 -14.86
C ALA A 18 -65.50 32.55 -13.71
N TRP A 19 -66.33 31.79 -13.00
CA TRP A 19 -65.87 30.84 -11.99
C TRP A 19 -65.05 29.70 -12.59
N LEU A 20 -65.45 29.20 -13.78
CA LEU A 20 -64.69 28.19 -14.52
C LEU A 20 -63.33 28.74 -15.00
N ALA A 21 -63.28 29.98 -15.49
CA ALA A 21 -62.03 30.63 -15.88
C ALA A 21 -61.08 30.81 -14.67
N CYS A 22 -61.60 31.25 -13.53
CA CYS A 22 -60.83 31.35 -12.28
C CYS A 22 -60.30 29.98 -11.81
N ALA A 23 -61.11 28.93 -11.89
CA ALA A 23 -60.69 27.56 -11.56
C ALA A 23 -59.57 27.07 -12.50
N ALA A 24 -59.67 27.35 -13.80
CA ALA A 24 -58.63 26.99 -14.77
C ALA A 24 -57.28 27.67 -14.46
N TRP A 25 -57.30 28.97 -14.14
CA TRP A 25 -56.09 29.70 -13.74
C TRP A 25 -55.49 29.19 -12.43
N LEU A 26 -56.32 28.83 -11.45
CA LEU A 26 -55.87 28.20 -10.21
C LEU A 26 -55.22 26.83 -10.49
N ALA A 27 -55.82 26.01 -11.34
CA ALA A 27 -55.28 24.71 -11.73
C ALA A 27 -53.91 24.86 -12.41
N ILE A 28 -53.75 25.83 -13.31
CA ILE A 28 -52.47 26.16 -13.94
C ILE A 28 -51.46 26.61 -12.87
N GLY A 29 -51.85 27.52 -11.97
CA GLY A 29 -50.97 28.01 -10.90
C GLY A 29 -50.46 26.88 -9.98
N ILE A 30 -51.36 25.98 -9.57
CA ILE A 30 -51.00 24.79 -8.77
C ILE A 30 -50.06 23.87 -9.56
N THR A 31 -50.34 23.66 -10.85
CA THR A 31 -49.50 22.81 -11.71
C THR A 31 -48.09 23.38 -11.85
N VAL A 32 -47.97 24.70 -12.06
CA VAL A 32 -46.66 25.39 -12.15
C VAL A 32 -45.92 25.31 -10.82
N LEU A 33 -46.60 25.53 -9.69
CA LEU A 33 -46.00 25.39 -8.36
C LEU A 33 -45.53 23.96 -8.07
N ALA A 34 -46.32 22.96 -8.45
CA ALA A 34 -45.95 21.55 -8.34
C ALA A 34 -44.71 21.21 -9.17
N LEU A 35 -44.63 21.71 -10.41
CA LEU A 35 -43.46 21.58 -11.28
C LEU A 35 -42.20 22.22 -10.67
N ILE A 36 -42.31 23.43 -10.13
CA ILE A 36 -41.20 24.11 -9.46
C ILE A 36 -40.76 23.30 -8.23
N TYR A 37 -41.69 22.83 -7.41
CA TYR A 37 -41.39 22.04 -6.23
C TYR A 37 -40.69 20.72 -6.60
N LEU A 38 -41.22 19.99 -7.59
CA LEU A 38 -40.65 18.74 -8.07
C LEU A 38 -39.23 18.94 -8.62
N ASN A 39 -39.00 20.03 -9.37
CA ASN A 39 -37.68 20.35 -9.88
C ASN A 39 -36.69 20.64 -8.72
N ARG A 40 -37.11 21.42 -7.72
CA ARG A 40 -36.27 21.68 -6.52
C ARG A 40 -35.98 20.39 -5.75
N GLN A 41 -36.97 19.51 -5.61
CA GLN A 41 -36.82 18.23 -4.94
C GLN A 41 -35.86 17.31 -5.70
N LEU A 42 -35.99 17.24 -7.02
CA LEU A 42 -35.09 16.48 -7.89
C LEU A 42 -33.65 16.99 -7.79
N GLN A 43 -33.45 18.31 -7.76
CA GLN A 43 -32.12 18.90 -7.59
C GLN A 43 -31.50 18.55 -6.23
N ARG A 44 -32.28 18.57 -5.15
CA ARG A 44 -31.81 18.15 -3.81
C ARG A 44 -31.45 16.67 -3.80
N ASN A 45 -32.30 15.82 -4.35
CA ASN A 45 -32.04 14.39 -4.45
C ASN A 45 -30.81 14.09 -5.28
N ARG A 46 -30.59 14.81 -6.39
CA ARG A 46 -29.37 14.68 -7.21
C ARG A 46 -28.10 15.06 -6.44
N ARG A 47 -28.14 16.13 -5.65
CA ARG A 47 -27.00 16.54 -4.80
C ARG A 47 -26.70 15.51 -3.72
N ALA A 48 -27.74 15.05 -3.00
CA ALA A 48 -27.60 14.02 -1.98
C ALA A 48 -27.10 12.69 -2.55
N ALA A 49 -27.60 12.31 -3.74
CA ALA A 49 -27.12 11.13 -4.45
C ALA A 49 -25.64 11.27 -4.83
N ALA A 50 -25.23 12.42 -5.38
CA ALA A 50 -23.84 12.68 -5.76
C ALA A 50 -22.89 12.62 -4.55
N GLU A 51 -23.30 13.13 -3.39
CA GLU A 51 -22.52 13.02 -2.15
C GLU A 51 -22.37 11.58 -1.66
N GLN A 52 -23.43 10.76 -1.76
CA GLN A 52 -23.39 9.35 -1.36
C GLN A 52 -22.63 8.45 -2.34
N THR A 53 -22.60 8.82 -3.63
CA THR A 53 -21.91 8.08 -4.67
C THR A 53 -20.54 8.69 -5.00
N ARG A 54 -19.96 9.51 -4.11
CA ARG A 54 -18.65 10.11 -4.36
C ARG A 54 -17.54 9.04 -4.38
N PRO A 55 -16.52 9.20 -5.23
CA PRO A 55 -15.28 8.44 -5.08
C PRO A 55 -14.60 8.86 -3.78
N HIS A 56 -13.83 7.96 -3.17
CA HIS A 56 -13.10 8.26 -1.95
C HIS A 56 -11.73 7.58 -1.98
N VAL A 57 -10.75 8.27 -2.53
CA VAL A 57 -9.38 7.78 -2.62
C VAL A 57 -8.64 8.12 -1.34
N ALA A 58 -8.04 7.11 -0.70
CA ALA A 58 -7.15 7.30 0.41
C ALA A 58 -5.81 6.61 0.13
N MET A 59 -4.77 7.11 0.77
CA MET A 59 -3.41 6.60 0.65
C MET A 59 -2.89 6.34 2.06
N PHE A 60 -2.33 5.16 2.28
CA PHE A 60 -1.91 4.71 3.60
C PHE A 60 -0.78 3.68 3.49
N MET A 61 -0.17 3.35 4.63
CA MET A 61 0.93 2.42 4.75
C MET A 61 0.43 1.10 5.32
N GLU A 62 0.84 -0.01 4.74
CA GLU A 62 0.48 -1.35 5.21
C GLU A 62 1.71 -2.28 5.19
N PRO A 63 1.94 -3.08 6.25
CA PRO A 63 2.95 -4.13 6.19
C PRO A 63 2.62 -5.17 5.12
N HIS A 64 3.63 -5.66 4.41
CA HIS A 64 3.46 -6.74 3.46
C HIS A 64 3.05 -8.04 4.18
N ALA A 65 2.17 -8.83 3.53
CA ALA A 65 1.56 -10.00 4.16
C ALA A 65 2.55 -11.14 4.42
N ALA A 66 3.55 -11.30 3.56
CA ALA A 66 4.58 -12.34 3.70
C ALA A 66 5.81 -11.88 4.47
N ASP A 67 6.08 -10.56 4.47
CA ASP A 67 7.22 -9.97 5.17
C ASP A 67 6.77 -8.71 5.90
N TRP A 68 6.59 -8.84 7.20
CA TRP A 68 6.02 -7.79 8.04
C TRP A 68 6.95 -6.58 8.20
N HIS A 69 8.23 -6.72 7.88
CA HIS A 69 9.18 -5.60 7.93
C HIS A 69 9.10 -4.75 6.67
N VAL A 70 8.63 -5.29 5.56
CA VAL A 70 8.47 -4.57 4.30
C VAL A 70 7.17 -3.78 4.37
N ILE A 71 7.28 -2.46 4.20
CA ILE A 71 6.13 -1.58 4.19
C ILE A 71 5.77 -1.24 2.76
N GLU A 72 4.49 -1.36 2.47
CA GLU A 72 3.91 -0.98 1.19
C GLU A 72 3.12 0.31 1.31
N LEU A 73 3.15 1.06 0.22
CA LEU A 73 2.34 2.23 0.04
C LEU A 73 1.12 1.87 -0.79
N VAL A 74 -0.05 2.02 -0.18
CA VAL A 74 -1.33 1.59 -0.76
C VAL A 74 -2.17 2.81 -1.07
N VAL A 75 -2.66 2.91 -2.31
CA VAL A 75 -3.64 3.89 -2.75
C VAL A 75 -4.90 3.15 -3.12
N ARG A 76 -6.01 3.40 -2.41
CA ARG A 76 -7.26 2.65 -2.57
C ARG A 76 -8.46 3.58 -2.69
N ASN A 77 -9.39 3.20 -3.57
CA ASN A 77 -10.69 3.85 -3.67
C ASN A 77 -11.72 3.11 -2.79
N PHE A 78 -12.11 3.72 -1.69
CA PHE A 78 -13.19 3.26 -0.79
C PHE A 78 -14.58 3.75 -1.21
N GLY A 79 -14.67 4.58 -2.26
CA GLY A 79 -15.91 5.11 -2.78
C GLY A 79 -16.73 4.07 -3.56
N LYS A 80 -17.97 4.43 -3.86
CA LYS A 80 -18.88 3.59 -4.66
C LYS A 80 -18.71 3.77 -6.18
N THR A 81 -17.93 4.76 -6.58
CA THR A 81 -17.69 5.15 -7.99
C THR A 81 -16.19 5.19 -8.27
N ALA A 82 -15.82 5.07 -9.54
CA ALA A 82 -14.43 5.14 -9.96
C ALA A 82 -13.87 6.55 -9.75
N ALA A 83 -12.60 6.62 -9.36
CA ALA A 83 -11.83 7.86 -9.31
C ALA A 83 -10.97 7.97 -10.57
N TYR A 84 -10.85 9.17 -11.11
CA TYR A 84 -10.08 9.45 -12.32
C TYR A 84 -8.98 10.48 -12.05
N ASP A 85 -7.91 10.42 -12.83
CA ASP A 85 -6.76 11.32 -12.84
C ASP A 85 -6.26 11.65 -11.42
N ILE A 86 -5.83 10.59 -10.73
CA ILE A 86 -5.41 10.67 -9.33
C ILE A 86 -3.99 11.21 -9.30
N GLY A 87 -3.82 12.41 -8.78
CA GLY A 87 -2.52 13.07 -8.62
C GLY A 87 -2.07 13.09 -7.16
N PHE A 88 -0.75 13.01 -6.96
CA PHE A 88 -0.12 13.05 -5.65
C PHE A 88 0.66 14.36 -5.47
N SER A 89 0.40 15.08 -4.37
CA SER A 89 1.11 16.32 -4.05
C SER A 89 1.61 16.27 -2.61
N PHE A 90 2.92 16.24 -2.42
CA PHE A 90 3.55 16.22 -1.11
C PHE A 90 4.37 17.48 -0.88
N ALA A 91 4.36 18.00 0.35
CA ALA A 91 5.22 19.14 0.72
C ALA A 91 6.70 18.73 0.73
N GLN A 92 6.97 17.52 1.22
CA GLN A 92 8.24 16.82 1.11
C GLN A 92 7.95 15.46 0.49
N PRO A 93 8.60 15.08 -0.63
CA PRO A 93 8.35 13.80 -1.26
C PRO A 93 8.72 12.65 -0.30
N PRO A 94 7.95 11.54 -0.29
CA PRO A 94 8.29 10.36 0.49
C PRO A 94 9.70 9.89 0.16
N THR A 95 10.47 9.43 1.16
CA THR A 95 11.86 8.99 0.97
C THR A 95 12.05 7.50 1.19
N VAL A 96 13.01 6.91 0.49
CA VAL A 96 13.41 5.50 0.54
C VAL A 96 14.93 5.40 0.71
N ALA A 97 15.39 4.41 1.46
CA ALA A 97 16.80 4.09 1.58
C ALA A 97 17.26 3.19 0.41
N ARG A 98 18.30 3.61 -0.31
CA ARG A 98 18.89 2.87 -1.44
C ARG A 98 20.19 2.20 -0.98
N TYR A 99 20.15 0.87 -0.88
CA TYR A 99 21.30 0.07 -0.42
C TYR A 99 22.19 -0.46 -1.57
N GLU A 100 21.65 -0.64 -2.78
CA GLU A 100 22.37 -1.31 -3.89
C GLU A 100 23.54 -0.50 -4.49
N THR A 101 23.58 0.83 -4.28
CA THR A 101 24.59 1.73 -4.88
C THR A 101 25.54 2.33 -3.84
N ALA A 102 25.46 1.90 -2.59
CA ALA A 102 26.27 2.42 -1.50
C ALA A 102 27.71 1.87 -1.58
N SER A 103 28.60 2.56 -2.30
CA SER A 103 30.04 2.22 -2.33
C SER A 103 30.70 2.24 -0.94
N ASP A 104 30.13 3.00 0.01
CA ASP A 104 30.72 3.25 1.33
C ASP A 104 29.99 2.54 2.49
N GLY A 105 29.03 1.65 2.18
CA GLY A 105 28.26 0.90 3.19
C GLY A 105 27.19 1.72 3.93
N TYR A 106 26.99 2.98 3.56
CA TYR A 106 25.89 3.84 4.04
C TYR A 106 24.79 3.93 2.98
N ALA A 107 23.53 3.69 3.37
CA ALA A 107 22.41 3.78 2.45
C ALA A 107 22.13 5.24 2.08
N ASP A 108 21.99 5.51 0.78
CA ASP A 108 21.60 6.84 0.31
C ASP A 108 20.09 7.03 0.45
N VAL A 109 19.67 8.14 1.05
CA VAL A 109 18.26 8.50 1.16
C VAL A 109 17.84 9.22 -0.12
N VAL A 110 16.91 8.63 -0.87
CA VAL A 110 16.41 9.18 -2.15
C VAL A 110 14.89 9.33 -2.09
N ALA A 111 14.34 10.23 -2.91
CA ALA A 111 12.88 10.34 -3.06
C ALA A 111 12.30 9.05 -3.70
N LEU A 112 11.20 8.57 -3.14
CA LEU A 112 10.39 7.48 -3.66
C LEU A 112 9.78 7.91 -5.00
N GLN A 113 10.01 7.12 -6.04
CA GLN A 113 9.46 7.37 -7.36
C GLN A 113 7.99 6.93 -7.39
N LEU A 114 7.10 7.91 -7.29
CA LEU A 114 5.66 7.70 -7.48
C LEU A 114 5.28 7.99 -8.93
N PRO A 115 4.28 7.27 -9.49
CA PRO A 115 3.71 7.66 -10.77
C PRO A 115 3.15 9.09 -10.66
N GLU A 116 3.31 9.88 -11.72
CA GLU A 116 2.81 11.27 -11.76
C GLU A 116 1.29 11.32 -11.56
N GLU A 117 0.59 10.37 -12.18
CA GLU A 117 -0.85 10.20 -12.04
C GLU A 117 -1.28 8.73 -12.18
N LEU A 118 -2.41 8.37 -11.54
CA LEU A 118 -3.13 7.12 -11.84
C LEU A 118 -4.41 7.46 -12.61
N THR A 119 -4.50 7.00 -13.85
CA THR A 119 -5.60 7.35 -14.77
C THR A 119 -6.98 6.98 -14.22
N VAL A 120 -7.12 5.77 -13.66
CA VAL A 120 -8.39 5.29 -13.14
C VAL A 120 -8.18 4.32 -11.98
N LEU A 121 -9.02 4.46 -10.95
CA LEU A 121 -9.11 3.53 -9.84
C LEU A 121 -10.58 3.18 -9.61
N ALA A 122 -10.96 1.96 -9.99
CA ALA A 122 -12.31 1.45 -9.83
C ALA A 122 -12.71 1.36 -8.34
N PRO A 123 -14.01 1.25 -8.01
CA PRO A 123 -14.46 1.05 -6.64
C PRO A 123 -13.77 -0.17 -6.00
N ASN A 124 -13.21 -0.01 -4.80
CA ASN A 124 -12.43 -1.00 -4.08
C ASN A 124 -11.14 -1.48 -4.76
N GLN A 125 -10.74 -0.87 -5.89
CA GLN A 125 -9.44 -1.14 -6.48
C GLN A 125 -8.35 -0.44 -5.67
N GLU A 126 -7.21 -1.12 -5.58
CA GLU A 126 -6.00 -0.59 -4.96
C GLU A 126 -4.83 -0.65 -5.93
N TRP A 127 -3.98 0.36 -5.84
CA TRP A 127 -2.64 0.38 -6.40
C TRP A 127 -1.66 0.29 -5.23
N ARG A 128 -0.67 -0.58 -5.35
CA ARG A 128 0.32 -0.85 -4.30
C ARG A 128 1.71 -0.76 -4.89
N THR A 129 2.63 -0.21 -4.12
CA THR A 129 4.06 -0.30 -4.38
C THR A 129 4.80 -0.61 -3.10
N VAL A 130 5.88 -1.38 -3.22
CA VAL A 130 6.83 -1.55 -2.11
C VAL A 130 7.48 -0.18 -1.86
N TRP A 131 7.53 0.23 -0.59
CA TRP A 131 8.15 1.49 -0.19
C TRP A 131 9.53 1.24 0.39
N ASP A 132 9.65 0.63 1.57
CA ASP A 132 10.93 0.45 2.26
C ASP A 132 10.83 -0.64 3.35
N SER A 133 11.98 -1.10 3.83
CA SER A 133 12.09 -1.97 5.01
C SER A 133 12.10 -1.13 6.28
N ALA A 134 11.22 -1.47 7.21
CA ALA A 134 11.10 -0.79 8.49
C ALA A 134 12.29 -1.11 9.43
N ILE A 135 13.00 -2.23 9.23
CA ILE A 135 14.26 -2.52 9.95
C ILE A 135 15.34 -1.59 9.43
N ASP A 136 15.54 -1.59 8.11
CA ASP A 136 16.67 -0.91 7.49
C ASP A 136 16.54 0.61 7.70
N ARG A 137 15.31 1.12 7.67
CA ARG A 137 14.97 2.50 8.05
C ARG A 137 15.29 2.80 9.52
N ALA A 138 15.06 1.86 10.44
CA ALA A 138 15.38 2.04 11.85
C ALA A 138 16.90 2.05 12.12
N GLU A 139 17.70 1.37 11.30
CA GLU A 139 19.17 1.42 11.36
C GLU A 139 19.72 2.79 10.96
N LEU A 140 19.05 3.49 10.04
CA LEU A 140 19.38 4.88 9.66
C LEU A 140 19.01 5.92 10.73
N GLY A 141 18.13 5.56 11.68
CA GLY A 141 17.76 6.41 12.81
C GLY A 141 17.19 7.77 12.38
N GLU A 142 17.71 8.85 12.96
CA GLU A 142 17.27 10.23 12.68
C GLU A 142 17.72 10.77 11.29
N GLY A 143 18.54 10.00 10.57
CA GLY A 143 19.02 10.39 9.23
C GLY A 143 17.93 10.36 8.14
N ILE A 144 16.74 9.84 8.44
CA ILE A 144 15.65 9.70 7.49
C ILE A 144 14.32 10.20 8.08
N GLU A 145 13.59 10.99 7.29
CA GLU A 145 12.33 11.61 7.73
C GLU A 145 11.25 10.55 7.94
N SER A 146 10.52 10.58 9.05
CA SER A 146 9.52 9.55 9.38
C SER A 146 8.09 9.95 9.00
N ARG A 147 7.83 11.23 8.72
CA ARG A 147 6.47 11.74 8.52
C ARG A 147 6.38 12.58 7.25
N PHE A 148 5.47 12.19 6.37
CA PHE A 148 5.21 12.87 5.10
C PHE A 148 3.77 13.33 5.04
N THR A 149 3.56 14.63 4.82
CA THR A 149 2.22 15.21 4.66
C THR A 149 2.00 15.57 3.20
N GLY A 150 0.88 15.13 2.65
CA GLY A 150 0.50 15.36 1.26
C GLY A 150 -1.00 15.45 1.06
N THR A 151 -1.39 15.59 -0.18
CA THR A 151 -2.78 15.65 -0.64
C THR A 151 -2.92 14.77 -1.88
N VAL A 152 -3.99 13.99 -1.91
CA VAL A 152 -4.41 13.20 -3.07
C VAL A 152 -5.56 13.93 -3.73
N SER A 153 -5.39 14.31 -5.00
CA SER A 153 -6.42 14.96 -5.80
C SER A 153 -6.97 13.99 -6.84
N TYR A 154 -8.30 13.99 -7.05
CA TYR A 154 -8.95 13.09 -8.00
C TYR A 154 -10.29 13.67 -8.50
N TYR A 155 -10.86 13.04 -9.52
CA TYR A 155 -12.13 13.46 -10.15
C TYR A 155 -13.19 12.34 -10.13
N ASP A 156 -14.46 12.75 -10.19
CA ASP A 156 -15.64 11.87 -10.26
C ASP A 156 -15.94 11.32 -11.66
N THR A 157 -15.57 12.06 -12.70
CA THR A 157 -15.82 11.70 -14.10
C THR A 157 -14.54 11.71 -14.91
N PRO A 158 -14.44 10.88 -15.96
CA PRO A 158 -13.29 10.89 -16.87
C PRO A 158 -13.19 12.23 -17.61
N GLU A 159 -12.03 12.51 -18.19
CA GLU A 159 -11.90 13.64 -19.11
C GLU A 159 -12.64 13.37 -20.42
N GLU A 160 -13.80 14.01 -20.60
CA GLU A 160 -14.52 13.92 -21.87
C GLU A 160 -13.86 14.80 -22.94
N PRO A 161 -13.65 14.26 -24.17
CA PRO A 161 -13.22 15.07 -25.29
C PRO A 161 -14.28 16.14 -25.59
N LYS A 162 -13.82 17.30 -26.07
CA LYS A 162 -14.62 18.51 -26.26
C LYS A 162 -15.70 18.30 -27.34
N GLY A 163 -16.84 17.72 -26.95
CA GLY A 163 -18.00 17.48 -27.82
C GLY A 163 -18.88 18.72 -28.03
N TRP A 164 -19.74 18.66 -29.05
CA TRP A 164 -20.69 19.73 -29.43
C TRP A 164 -21.71 20.06 -28.33
N PHE A 165 -22.09 19.07 -27.51
CA PHE A 165 -22.92 19.27 -26.33
C PHE A 165 -21.98 19.48 -25.13
N GLY A 166 -21.91 20.71 -24.62
CA GLY A 166 -20.86 21.20 -23.72
C GLY A 166 -20.47 20.28 -22.56
N ARG A 167 -19.21 20.44 -22.09
CA ARG A 167 -18.60 19.69 -20.99
C ARG A 167 -19.52 19.58 -19.77
N GLY A 168 -19.76 18.35 -19.31
CA GLY A 168 -20.12 18.13 -17.91
C GLY A 168 -19.03 18.73 -17.01
N LYS A 169 -19.42 19.47 -15.97
CA LYS A 169 -18.45 20.05 -15.03
C LYS A 169 -17.88 18.92 -14.17
N ARG A 170 -16.62 18.52 -14.42
CA ARG A 170 -15.87 17.59 -13.56
C ARG A 170 -15.74 18.20 -12.16
N THR A 171 -15.98 17.41 -11.12
CA THR A 171 -15.78 17.86 -9.74
C THR A 171 -14.43 17.35 -9.25
N ARG A 172 -13.54 18.27 -8.87
CA ARG A 172 -12.25 17.93 -8.25
C ARG A 172 -12.46 17.71 -6.75
N TYR A 173 -11.93 16.62 -6.25
CA TYR A 173 -11.89 16.26 -4.84
C TYR A 173 -10.45 16.21 -4.36
N GLU A 174 -10.24 16.55 -3.09
CA GLU A 174 -8.93 16.56 -2.46
C GLU A 174 -9.03 15.96 -1.06
N ASN A 175 -8.17 14.98 -0.80
CA ASN A 175 -8.04 14.32 0.49
C ASN A 175 -6.64 14.54 1.05
N LYS A 176 -6.56 15.03 2.30
CA LYS A 176 -5.28 15.16 3.01
C LYS A 176 -4.79 13.80 3.44
N VAL A 177 -3.50 13.55 3.27
CA VAL A 177 -2.83 12.30 3.59
C VAL A 177 -1.64 12.60 4.49
N THR A 178 -1.46 11.77 5.51
CA THR A 178 -0.28 11.79 6.36
C THR A 178 0.24 10.36 6.43
N LEU A 179 1.48 10.17 5.99
CA LEU A 179 2.19 8.90 6.02
C LEU A 179 3.21 9.02 7.14
N ASP A 180 2.95 8.35 8.26
CA ASP A 180 3.82 8.38 9.43
C ASP A 180 4.34 6.97 9.72
N TRP A 181 5.66 6.81 9.63
CA TRP A 181 6.34 5.58 9.98
C TRP A 181 6.25 5.26 11.49
N GLY A 182 5.98 6.27 12.32
CA GLY A 182 5.74 6.09 13.76
C GLY A 182 4.38 5.47 14.11
N ASP A 183 3.41 5.52 13.19
CA ASP A 183 2.09 4.90 13.39
C ASP A 183 2.11 3.38 13.13
N LEU A 184 3.17 2.87 12.50
CA LEU A 184 3.33 1.46 12.23
C LEU A 184 3.65 0.67 13.51
N PRO A 185 3.16 -0.58 13.63
CA PRO A 185 3.51 -1.42 14.76
C PRO A 185 5.03 -1.59 14.86
N PRO A 186 5.60 -1.56 16.08
CA PRO A 186 7.04 -1.54 16.26
C PRO A 186 7.68 -2.77 15.64
N VAL A 187 8.72 -2.51 14.85
CA VAL A 187 9.39 -3.49 13.99
C VAL A 187 10.27 -4.46 14.80
N ARG A 188 10.30 -4.35 16.13
CA ARG A 188 11.01 -5.30 16.98
C ARG A 188 10.02 -6.30 17.55
N ARG A 189 9.54 -7.20 16.71
CA ARG A 189 9.04 -8.48 17.20
C ARG A 189 10.25 -9.29 17.61
N VAL A 190 10.48 -9.40 18.92
CA VAL A 190 11.37 -10.43 19.44
C VAL A 190 10.75 -11.74 19.00
N GLU A 191 11.29 -12.37 17.95
CA GLU A 191 11.18 -13.81 17.81
C GLU A 191 11.79 -14.37 19.09
N LEU A 192 10.94 -14.56 20.09
CA LEU A 192 11.24 -15.41 21.22
C LEU A 192 11.39 -16.79 20.60
N MET A 193 12.59 -17.07 20.06
CA MET A 193 13.06 -18.42 19.89
C MET A 193 12.73 -19.08 21.21
N THR A 194 11.78 -20.01 21.15
CA THR A 194 11.35 -20.70 22.35
C THR A 194 12.63 -21.21 23.01
N THR A 195 12.73 -21.22 24.34
CA THR A 195 13.96 -21.68 25.02
C THR A 195 14.45 -23.05 24.51
N HIS A 196 13.53 -23.83 23.92
CA HIS A 196 13.80 -25.05 23.17
C HIS A 196 14.67 -24.87 21.91
N ASP A 197 14.41 -23.87 21.06
CA ASP A 197 15.19 -23.64 19.83
C ASP A 197 16.59 -23.11 20.12
N LEU A 198 16.72 -22.27 21.16
CA LEU A 198 18.01 -21.80 21.64
C LEU A 198 18.81 -22.96 22.25
N ALA A 199 18.18 -23.79 23.10
CA ALA A 199 18.80 -24.99 23.66
C ALA A 199 19.18 -26.01 22.57
N LYS A 200 18.39 -26.13 21.50
CA LYS A 200 18.68 -27.02 20.37
C LYS A 200 19.90 -26.54 19.58
N ARG A 201 20.04 -25.22 19.35
CA ARG A 201 21.23 -24.63 18.73
C ARG A 201 22.48 -24.79 19.62
N GLU A 202 22.36 -24.58 20.92
CA GLU A 202 23.48 -24.79 21.87
C GLU A 202 23.90 -26.26 21.94
N LYS A 203 22.94 -27.19 21.98
CA LYS A 203 23.20 -28.63 21.94
C LYS A 203 23.98 -29.02 20.68
N GLN A 204 23.57 -28.51 19.50
CA GLN A 204 24.28 -28.78 18.24
C GLN A 204 25.72 -28.26 18.26
N LYS A 205 25.96 -27.08 18.82
CA LYS A 205 27.32 -26.55 19.00
C LYS A 205 28.18 -27.42 19.92
N LEU A 206 27.61 -27.92 21.02
CA LEU A 206 28.32 -28.80 21.96
C LEU A 206 28.62 -30.18 21.36
N GLU A 207 27.71 -30.75 20.56
CA GLU A 207 27.95 -31.99 19.84
C GLU A 207 29.07 -31.84 18.80
N LEU A 208 29.12 -30.72 18.08
CA LEU A 208 30.21 -30.40 17.15
C LEU A 208 31.56 -30.29 17.87
N LEU A 209 31.62 -29.55 18.98
CA LEU A 209 32.85 -29.43 19.78
C LEU A 209 33.29 -30.77 20.36
N ARG A 210 32.36 -31.62 20.78
CA ARG A 210 32.66 -32.97 21.25
C ARG A 210 33.24 -33.83 20.13
N SER A 211 32.69 -33.76 18.92
CA SER A 211 33.22 -34.50 17.77
C SER A 211 34.63 -34.07 17.40
N LEU A 212 34.91 -32.76 17.43
CA LEU A 212 36.25 -32.20 17.19
C LEU A 212 37.24 -32.61 18.29
N LEU A 213 36.84 -32.55 19.56
CA LEU A 213 37.69 -32.97 20.66
C LEU A 213 38.02 -34.47 20.60
N SER A 214 37.02 -35.31 20.27
CA SER A 214 37.23 -36.73 20.04
C SER A 214 38.18 -36.99 18.88
N TYR A 215 38.09 -36.21 17.80
CA TYR A 215 39.04 -36.28 16.68
C TYR A 215 40.46 -35.97 17.12
N PHE A 216 40.70 -34.85 17.83
CA PHE A 216 42.04 -34.50 18.30
C PHE A 216 42.59 -35.51 19.34
N HIS A 217 41.74 -36.00 20.24
CA HIS A 217 42.13 -37.04 21.20
C HIS A 217 42.50 -38.37 20.52
N TYR A 218 41.81 -38.73 19.45
CA TYR A 218 42.11 -39.93 18.67
C TYR A 218 43.36 -39.74 17.79
N ALA A 219 43.46 -38.61 17.09
CA ALA A 219 44.59 -38.26 16.22
C ALA A 219 45.92 -38.11 17.00
N SER A 220 45.86 -37.71 18.27
CA SER A 220 47.04 -37.62 19.16
C SER A 220 47.51 -38.98 19.70
N LYS A 221 46.70 -40.04 19.63
CA LYS A 221 47.05 -41.37 20.16
C LYS A 221 47.49 -42.38 19.10
N GLU A 222 47.09 -42.23 17.83
CA GLU A 222 47.38 -43.22 16.79
C GLU A 222 47.98 -42.57 15.53
N THR A 223 49.29 -42.70 15.33
CA THR A 223 50.05 -42.10 14.22
C THR A 223 50.18 -43.05 13.01
N ARG A 224 49.08 -43.68 12.57
CA ARG A 224 49.08 -44.52 11.35
C ARG A 224 48.38 -43.81 10.18
N PRO A 225 49.09 -43.47 9.08
CA PRO A 225 48.61 -42.61 7.99
C PRO A 225 47.39 -43.17 7.23
N ASP A 226 47.18 -44.48 7.26
CA ASP A 226 46.16 -45.16 6.45
C ASP A 226 44.75 -45.02 7.05
N VAL A 227 44.66 -44.92 8.39
CA VAL A 227 43.41 -44.75 9.13
C VAL A 227 42.90 -43.31 9.01
N PHE A 228 43.80 -42.32 8.93
CA PHE A 228 43.44 -40.92 8.71
C PHE A 228 42.74 -40.70 7.37
N ARG A 229 43.20 -41.35 6.29
CA ARG A 229 42.56 -41.24 4.98
C ARG A 229 41.15 -41.83 4.98
N ALA A 230 40.98 -43.00 5.60
CA ALA A 230 39.67 -43.65 5.70
C ALA A 230 38.67 -42.82 6.53
N GLU A 231 39.13 -42.14 7.59
CA GLU A 231 38.26 -41.31 8.43
C GLU A 231 37.97 -39.94 7.81
N ILE A 232 38.93 -39.34 7.08
CA ILE A 232 38.70 -38.13 6.27
C ILE A 232 37.66 -38.40 5.18
N GLU A 233 37.70 -39.57 4.53
CA GLU A 233 36.67 -39.97 3.56
C GLU A 233 35.29 -40.13 4.22
N ARG A 234 35.23 -40.71 5.43
CA ARG A 234 33.98 -40.85 6.18
C ARG A 234 33.38 -39.50 6.56
N ILE A 235 34.20 -38.57 7.05
CA ILE A 235 33.78 -37.21 7.42
C ILE A 235 33.37 -36.41 6.19
N ASN A 236 34.14 -36.47 5.09
CA ASN A 236 33.77 -35.83 3.84
C ASN A 236 32.47 -36.39 3.26
N GLY A 237 32.22 -37.70 3.42
CA GLY A 237 30.94 -38.32 3.06
C GLY A 237 29.77 -37.78 3.88
N ALA A 238 29.91 -37.72 5.21
CA ALA A 238 28.89 -37.19 6.09
C ALA A 238 28.63 -35.68 5.86
N ALA A 239 29.68 -34.90 5.58
CA ALA A 239 29.57 -33.48 5.25
C ALA A 239 28.82 -33.27 3.92
N ARG A 240 29.10 -34.08 2.90
CA ARG A 240 28.37 -34.05 1.63
C ARG A 240 26.90 -34.42 1.80
N GLU A 241 26.57 -35.42 2.60
CA GLU A 241 25.17 -35.80 2.85
C GLU A 241 24.38 -34.66 3.52
N ILE A 242 25.00 -33.94 4.45
CA ILE A 242 24.38 -32.77 5.09
C ILE A 242 24.22 -31.64 4.07
N GLN A 243 25.22 -31.39 3.24
CA GLN A 243 25.17 -30.37 2.19
C GLN A 243 24.10 -30.69 1.15
N ASP A 244 23.93 -31.96 0.77
CA ASP A 244 22.90 -32.42 -0.17
C ASP A 244 21.50 -32.34 0.44
N ARG A 245 21.33 -32.61 1.75
CA ARG A 245 20.05 -32.36 2.44
C ARG A 245 19.68 -30.89 2.49
N LEU A 246 20.67 -30.02 2.72
CA LEU A 246 20.46 -28.56 2.72
C LEU A 246 20.08 -28.06 1.33
N ARG A 247 20.81 -28.50 0.28
CA ARG A 247 20.45 -28.22 -1.11
C ARG A 247 19.06 -28.73 -1.48
N GLY A 248 18.70 -29.96 -1.07
CA GLY A 248 17.37 -30.51 -1.31
C GLY A 248 16.25 -29.69 -0.63
N ARG A 249 16.54 -29.09 0.52
CA ARG A 249 15.62 -28.17 1.21
C ARG A 249 15.51 -26.83 0.48
N GLU A 250 16.64 -26.25 0.09
CA GLU A 250 16.68 -25.02 -0.73
C GLU A 250 15.96 -25.19 -2.07
N GLN A 251 16.01 -26.37 -2.68
CA GLN A 251 15.35 -26.66 -3.96
C GLN A 251 13.83 -26.86 -3.81
N LEU A 252 13.37 -27.38 -2.66
CA LEU A 252 11.94 -27.43 -2.32
C LEU A 252 11.39 -26.04 -1.99
N ASP A 253 12.18 -25.21 -1.31
CA ASP A 253 11.83 -23.81 -1.00
C ASP A 253 11.86 -22.92 -2.28
N SER A 254 12.76 -23.21 -3.23
CA SER A 254 12.85 -22.52 -4.53
C SER A 254 11.79 -22.96 -5.55
N ALA A 255 11.23 -24.17 -5.43
CA ALA A 255 10.14 -24.62 -6.31
C ALA A 255 8.80 -23.91 -6.01
N GLY A 256 8.67 -23.25 -4.85
CA GLY A 256 7.56 -22.37 -4.50
C GLY A 256 7.85 -20.87 -4.69
N ASN A 257 9.09 -20.50 -4.99
CA ASN A 257 9.50 -19.09 -5.09
C ASN A 257 10.61 -18.95 -6.12
N THR A 258 10.23 -18.68 -7.37
CA THR A 258 11.17 -18.29 -8.42
C THR A 258 11.83 -16.95 -8.10
N ASP A 259 13.14 -16.94 -8.27
CA ASP A 259 14.08 -15.82 -8.31
C ASP A 259 14.36 -15.06 -7.02
N ILE A 260 15.42 -15.47 -6.30
CA ILE A 260 16.62 -14.64 -6.06
C ILE A 260 17.87 -15.55 -5.94
N THR A 261 18.72 -15.58 -6.97
CA THR A 261 20.05 -16.20 -6.87
C THR A 261 21.04 -15.23 -6.25
N VAL A 262 21.39 -15.40 -4.98
CA VAL A 262 22.57 -14.74 -4.37
C VAL A 262 23.80 -15.60 -4.64
N ARG A 263 24.66 -15.14 -5.56
CA ARG A 263 26.01 -15.65 -5.80
C ARG A 263 26.91 -15.26 -4.62
N LEU A 264 27.09 -16.15 -3.65
CA LEU A 264 28.15 -16.03 -2.66
C LEU A 264 29.37 -16.85 -3.12
N GLY A 265 30.27 -16.20 -3.83
CA GLY A 265 31.55 -16.78 -4.24
C GLY A 265 32.42 -15.72 -4.87
N ASP A 266 33.27 -15.08 -4.04
CA ASP A 266 34.64 -14.66 -4.37
C ASP A 266 35.23 -13.72 -3.28
N ALA A 267 35.20 -14.16 -2.01
CA ALA A 267 35.89 -13.45 -0.91
C ALA A 267 37.22 -14.10 -0.50
N SER A 268 37.71 -15.11 -1.24
CA SER A 268 38.97 -15.81 -0.92
C SER A 268 40.09 -15.61 -1.94
N ALA A 269 39.88 -14.85 -3.01
CA ALA A 269 40.90 -14.61 -4.04
C ALA A 269 41.77 -13.35 -3.83
N GLU A 270 41.37 -12.42 -2.96
CA GLU A 270 42.05 -11.10 -2.81
C GLU A 270 43.07 -11.04 -1.65
N LEU A 271 43.13 -12.03 -0.75
CA LEU A 271 44.05 -12.02 0.40
C LEU A 271 45.47 -12.57 0.10
N GLY A 272 45.81 -12.83 -1.16
CA GLY A 272 47.08 -13.43 -1.57
C GLY A 272 48.12 -12.51 -2.21
N LYS A 273 47.84 -11.22 -2.43
CA LYS A 273 48.69 -10.34 -3.25
C LYS A 273 49.12 -9.04 -2.57
N HIS A 274 49.56 -9.08 -1.32
CA HIS A 274 50.42 -8.02 -0.78
C HIS A 274 51.43 -8.58 0.22
N ARG A 275 52.42 -9.30 -0.31
CA ARG A 275 53.71 -9.47 0.38
C ARG A 275 54.80 -9.79 -0.62
N HIS A 276 55.39 -8.75 -1.19
CA HIS A 276 56.80 -8.66 -1.58
C HIS A 276 57.19 -7.19 -1.68
#